data_AF-A0A7Y4WPD8-F1
#
_entry.id   AF-A0A7Y4WPD8-F1
#
_cell.length_a   1.000
_cell.length_b   1.000
_cell.length_c   1.000
_cell.angle_alpha   90.00
_cell.angle_beta   90.00
_cell.angle_gamma   90.00
#
_symmetry.space_group_name_H-M   'P 1'
#
loop_
_entity.id
_entity.type
_entity.pdbx_description
1 polymer ?
#
loop_
_entity_poly.entity_id
_entity_poly.type
_entity_poly.pdbx_seq_one_letter_code
_entity_poly.pdbx_strand_id
1 'polypeptide(L)' 'MSDFWNKVANTTAHLSMTEVGAYRLLLDHYINVGGNCLASEEQLLRVCRAVAKQEQVAARSVLQQFFEHSDGVWRH' A
#
# COMPACT_ATOMS: atom_id res chain seq x y z
N MET A 1 -6.05 -18.96 -7.90
CA MET A 1 -5.49 -18.40 -6.65
C MET A 1 -3.95 -18.39 -6.62
N SER A 2 -3.25 -19.41 -7.11
CA SER A 2 -1.77 -19.50 -7.18
C SER A 2 -1.06 -18.26 -7.76
N ASP A 3 -1.49 -17.78 -8.93
CA ASP A 3 -0.65 -16.87 -9.72
C ASP A 3 -0.61 -15.43 -9.18
N PHE A 4 -1.68 -15.01 -8.51
CA PHE A 4 -1.75 -13.70 -7.85
C PHE A 4 -0.74 -13.61 -6.71
N TRP A 5 -0.68 -14.65 -5.86
CA TRP A 5 0.25 -14.69 -4.72
C TRP A 5 1.71 -14.75 -5.17
N ASN A 6 2.02 -15.47 -6.25
CA ASN A 6 3.36 -15.47 -6.85
C ASN A 6 3.74 -14.09 -7.38
N LYS A 7 2.82 -13.39 -8.05
CA LYS A 7 3.05 -12.02 -8.51
C LYS A 7 3.32 -11.06 -7.35
N VAL A 8 2.52 -11.14 -6.28
CA VAL A 8 2.74 -10.33 -5.07
C VAL A 8 4.10 -10.62 -4.46
N ALA A 9 4.46 -11.89 -4.26
CA ALA A 9 5.73 -12.29 -3.68
C ALA A 9 6.93 -11.75 -4.48
N ASN A 10 6.88 -11.81 -5.81
CA ASN A 10 7.94 -11.27 -6.65
C ASN A 10 7.99 -9.73 -6.63
N THR A 11 6.82 -9.08 -6.62
CA THR A 11 6.72 -7.61 -6.61
C THR A 11 7.27 -7.00 -5.32
N THR A 12 7.09 -7.71 -4.19
CA THR A 12 7.49 -7.23 -2.87
C THR A 12 8.79 -7.84 -2.36
N ALA A 13 9.57 -8.53 -3.21
CA ALA A 13 10.74 -9.30 -2.79
C ALA A 13 11.85 -8.46 -2.14
N HIS A 14 11.95 -7.17 -2.49
CA HIS A 14 12.92 -6.22 -1.92
C HIS A 14 12.39 -5.47 -0.69
N LEU A 15 11.11 -5.62 -0.35
CA LEU A 15 10.49 -4.90 0.76
C LEU A 15 10.84 -5.52 2.10
N SER A 16 11.00 -4.69 3.12
CA SER A 16 11.04 -5.15 4.51
C SER A 16 9.70 -5.75 4.94
N MET A 17 9.70 -6.54 6.02
CA MET A 17 8.47 -7.14 6.56
C MET A 17 7.37 -6.10 6.84
N THR A 18 7.75 -4.92 7.34
CA THR A 18 6.81 -3.82 7.60
C THR A 18 6.25 -3.24 6.31
N GLU A 19 7.08 -3.08 5.28
CA GLU A 19 6.66 -2.59 3.96
C GLU A 19 5.77 -3.61 3.23
N VAL A 20 6.05 -4.90 3.32
CA VAL A 20 5.16 -5.96 2.80
C VAL A 20 3.77 -5.86 3.46
N GLY A 21 3.72 -5.65 4.78
CA GLY A 21 2.48 -5.43 5.51
C GLY A 21 1.72 -4.20 5.02
N ALA A 22 2.41 -3.07 4.86
CA ALA A 22 1.80 -1.84 4.34
C ALA A 22 1.28 -2.01 2.90
N TYR A 23 2.06 -2.64 2.01
CA TYR A 23 1.65 -2.92 0.63
C TYR A 23 0.37 -3.75 0.60
N ARG A 24 0.29 -4.79 1.44
CA ARG A 24 -0.90 -5.63 1.51
C ARG A 24 -2.13 -4.86 1.95
N LEU A 25 -2.02 -4.06 3.01
CA LEU A 25 -3.14 -3.27 3.54
C LEU A 25 -3.62 -2.21 2.54
N LEU A 26 -2.70 -1.54 1.83
CA LEU A 26 -3.04 -0.57 0.79
C LEU A 26 -3.67 -1.24 -0.42
N LEU A 27 -3.13 -2.36 -0.89
CA LEU A 27 -3.67 -3.11 -2.03
C LEU A 27 -5.06 -3.69 -1.72
N ASP A 28 -5.24 -4.26 -0.52
CA ASP A 28 -6.55 -4.76 -0.08
C ASP A 28 -7.55 -3.60 0.03
N HIS A 29 -7.14 -2.43 0.54
CA HIS A 29 -7.99 -1.23 0.54
C HIS A 29 -8.38 -0.81 -0.88
N TYR A 30 -7.40 -0.67 -1.79
CA TYR A 30 -7.60 -0.32 -3.20
C TYR A 30 -8.62 -1.23 -3.89
N ILE A 31 -8.49 -2.54 -3.72
CA ILE A 31 -9.41 -3.53 -4.28
C ILE A 31 -10.81 -3.34 -3.70
N ASN A 32 -10.92 -3.17 -2.38
CA ASN A 32 -12.21 -3.04 -1.69
C ASN A 32 -12.98 -1.75 -2.06
N VAL A 33 -12.28 -0.67 -2.40
CA VAL A 33 -12.90 0.60 -2.82
C VAL A 33 -13.05 0.72 -4.34
N GLY A 34 -12.81 -0.35 -5.09
CA GLY A 34 -13.04 -0.39 -6.53
C GLY A 34 -11.97 0.34 -7.37
N GLY A 35 -10.74 0.41 -6.89
CA GLY A 35 -9.60 0.92 -7.65
C GLY A 35 -9.30 2.41 -7.47
N ASN A 36 -9.88 3.06 -6.46
CA ASN A 36 -9.54 4.44 -6.10
C ASN A 36 -9.35 4.59 -4.59
N CYS A 37 -8.10 4.67 -4.14
CA CYS A 37 -7.78 4.89 -2.74
C CYS A 37 -8.08 6.33 -2.31
N LEU A 38 -8.23 6.52 -1.00
CA LEU A 38 -8.36 7.83 -0.37
C LEU A 38 -7.19 8.75 -0.74
N ALA A 39 -7.47 10.01 -1.06
CA ALA A 39 -6.46 11.03 -1.43
C ALA A 39 -5.45 11.34 -0.32
N SER A 40 -5.94 11.37 0.93
CA SER A 40 -5.15 11.79 2.08
C SER A 40 -4.19 10.68 2.47
N GLU A 41 -2.90 10.99 2.41
CA GLU A 41 -1.84 10.13 2.92
C GLU A 41 -2.08 9.81 4.40
N GLU A 42 -2.52 10.76 5.22
CA GLU A 42 -2.82 10.54 6.64
C GLU A 42 -3.96 9.54 6.85
N GLN A 43 -4.95 9.52 5.96
CA GLN A 43 -6.00 8.51 5.98
C GLN A 43 -5.44 7.13 5.58
N LEU A 44 -4.57 7.08 4.58
CA LEU A 44 -3.92 5.83 4.16
C LEU A 44 -2.96 5.27 5.22
N LEU A 45 -2.29 6.13 6.00
CA LEU A 45 -1.54 5.69 7.17
C LEU A 45 -2.42 5.01 8.22
N ARG A 46 -3.67 5.48 8.40
CA ARG A 46 -4.65 4.82 9.27
C ARG A 46 -5.13 3.49 8.71
N VAL A 47 -5.29 3.38 7.39
CA VAL A 47 -5.57 2.09 6.71
C VAL A 47 -4.45 1.09 6.99
N CYS A 48 -3.19 1.53 6.90
CA CYS A 48 -2.03 0.72 7.24
C CYS A 48 -1.86 0.44 8.74
N ARG A 49 -2.66 1.09 9.60
CA ARG A 49 -2.49 1.07 11.07
C ARG A 49 -1.08 1.48 11.49
N ALA A 50 -0.44 2.36 10.72
CA ALA A 50 0.93 2.81 10.90
C ALA A 50 1.00 3.85 12.02
N VAL A 51 1.12 3.41 13.27
CA VAL A 51 1.14 4.30 14.45
C VAL A 51 2.57 4.74 14.75
N ALA A 52 3.52 3.82 14.70
CA ALA A 52 4.92 4.13 14.95
C ALA A 52 5.55 4.87 13.76
N LYS A 53 6.53 5.74 14.04
CA LYS A 53 7.20 6.55 13.01
C LYS A 53 7.79 5.69 11.90
N GLN A 54 8.39 4.55 12.25
CA GLN A 54 8.98 3.61 11.30
C GLN A 54 7.92 2.97 10.39
N GLU A 55 6.75 2.62 10.94
CA GLU A 55 5.63 2.10 10.15
C GLU A 55 5.09 3.15 9.19
N GLN A 56 5.02 4.41 9.62
CA GLN A 56 4.58 5.50 8.74
C GLN A 56 5.57 5.74 7.60
N VAL A 57 6.88 5.66 7.87
CA VAL A 57 7.91 5.76 6.82
C VAL A 57 7.79 4.60 5.84
N ALA A 58 7.61 3.37 6.31
CA ALA A 58 7.38 2.20 5.47
C ALA A 58 6.11 2.34 4.60
N ALA A 59 5.00 2.77 5.20
CA ALA A 59 3.75 2.97 4.46
C ALA A 59 3.86 4.06 3.39
N ARG A 60 4.56 5.17 3.68
CA ARG A 60 4.85 6.22 2.69
C ARG A 60 5.75 5.73 1.56
N SER A 61 6.82 5.00 1.90
CA SER A 61 7.74 4.38 0.93
C SER A 61 6.97 3.52 -0.08
N VAL A 62 6.12 2.62 0.45
CA VAL A 62 5.27 1.75 -0.37
C VAL A 62 4.25 2.55 -1.19
N LEU A 63 3.56 3.52 -0.57
CA LEU A 63 2.58 4.33 -1.27
C LEU A 63 3.21 5.05 -2.47
N GLN A 64 4.39 5.65 -2.28
CA GLN A 64 5.13 6.35 -3.33
C GLN A 64 5.69 5.39 -4.39
N GLN A 65 6.04 4.16 -4.03
CA GLN A 65 6.62 3.20 -4.95
C GLN A 65 5.58 2.50 -5.84
N PHE A 66 4.40 2.19 -5.31
CA PHE A 66 3.43 1.31 -5.97
C PHE A 66 2.10 1.98 -6.31
N PHE A 67 1.89 3.22 -5.89
CA PHE A 67 0.67 3.96 -6.19
C PHE A 67 1.00 5.29 -6.85
N GLU A 68 0.18 5.68 -7.81
CA GLU A 68 0.23 6.96 -8.49
C GLU A 68 -0.84 7.88 -7.94
N HIS A 69 -0.47 9.11 -7.58
CA HIS A 69 -1.42 10.14 -7.16
C HIS A 69 -1.87 10.97 -8.37
N SER A 70 -3.13 10.83 -8.76
CA SER A 70 -3.74 11.54 -9.88
C SER A 70 -5.20 11.87 -9.58
N ASP A 71 -5.68 13.01 -10.07
CA ASP A 71 -7.07 13.48 -9.87
C ASP A 71 -7.55 13.50 -8.41
N GLY A 72 -6.61 13.73 -7.47
CA GLY A 72 -6.92 13.73 -6.04
C GLY A 72 -7.27 12.35 -5.48
N VAL A 73 -6.77 11.26 -6.07
CA VAL A 73 -6.86 9.89 -5.52
C VAL A 73 -5.55 9.14 -5.75
N TRP A 74 -5.33 8.06 -4.99
CA TRP A 74 -4.21 7.14 -5.20
C TRP A 74 -4.66 5.90 -5.98
N ARG A 75 -3.86 5.45 -6.96
CA ARG A 75 -4.16 4.31 -7.83
C ARG A 75 -2.97 3.36 -7.93
N HIS A 76 -3.20 2.06 -7.85
CA HIS A 76 -2.20 0.99 -8.06
C HIS A 76 -2.28 0.47 -9.50
#